data_AF-A0A955R9X7-F1
#
_entry.id   AF-A0A955R9X7-F1
#
_cell.length_a   1.000
_cell.length_b   1.000
_cell.length_c   1.000
_cell.angle_alpha   90.00
_cell.angle_beta   90.00
_cell.angle_gamma   90.00
#
_symmetry.space_group_name_H-M   'P 1'
#
loop_
_entity.id
_entity.type
_entity.pdbx_description
1 polymer ?
#
loop_
_entity_poly.entity_id
_entity_poly.type
_entity_poly.pdbx_seq_one_letter_code
_entity_poly.pdbx_strand_id
1 'polypeptide(L)'
;GEPMDGQVWCAPDFDDPERRPPDLKTAPAYGQPVSLGNPVFVTSDGSRPEELARTLLPLGAAFRSAARRSVHGKPATIDDLAREGAPIAWISLALVDGMSMSWPGHGDFSEAYDARQRPWYTVAVDATGPVCGAPYVDSSGLGLLLPCSSPVRDPESAALLGVASVKLPFDGIIGDLLAWEGARSALLDGQGRVVVSSEDQGWRRGEKVLDNEALPLPAYPVASIVAAATGHRGEVVEDHGRLIVAHPLQTLGWTYVVEDVPLVAPEVTP
;
A
#
# COMPACT_ATOMS: atom_id res chain seq x y z
N GLY A 1 -1.17 14.48 -18.67
CA GLY A 1 -0.71 13.55 -19.71
C GLY A 1 -1.92 13.14 -20.52
N GLU A 2 -1.72 12.72 -21.77
CA GLU A 2 -2.83 12.26 -22.61
C GLU A 2 -3.60 11.12 -21.91
N PRO A 3 -4.94 11.14 -21.94
CA PRO A 3 -5.76 10.02 -21.51
C PRO A 3 -5.31 8.72 -22.15
N MET A 4 -5.40 7.62 -21.40
CA MET A 4 -5.14 6.31 -21.98
C MET A 4 -6.31 5.87 -22.87
N ASP A 5 -5.99 5.35 -24.04
CA ASP A 5 -6.91 4.72 -25.00
C ASP A 5 -6.48 3.28 -25.29
N GLY A 6 -7.31 2.54 -26.04
CA GLY A 6 -6.98 1.20 -26.51
C GLY A 6 -7.89 0.09 -25.97
N GLN A 7 -7.34 -1.12 -25.95
CA GLN A 7 -8.06 -2.33 -25.55
C GLN A 7 -8.29 -2.38 -24.04
N VAL A 8 -9.47 -2.82 -23.63
CA VAL A 8 -9.78 -3.17 -22.24
C VAL A 8 -9.23 -4.57 -21.95
N TRP A 9 -8.46 -4.69 -20.88
CA TRP A 9 -7.90 -5.97 -20.43
C TRP A 9 -8.53 -6.37 -19.09
N CYS A 10 -9.22 -7.51 -19.07
CA CYS A 10 -9.77 -8.08 -17.84
C CYS A 10 -8.78 -9.08 -17.22
N ALA A 11 -8.90 -9.38 -15.92
CA ALA A 11 -8.01 -10.33 -15.24
C ALA A 11 -7.75 -11.64 -16.02
N PRO A 12 -8.76 -12.35 -16.57
CA PRO A 12 -8.53 -13.58 -17.33
C PRO A 12 -7.72 -13.40 -18.62
N ASP A 13 -7.62 -12.18 -19.17
CA ASP A 13 -6.80 -11.92 -20.35
C ASP A 13 -5.31 -11.97 -19.98
N PHE A 14 -4.91 -11.56 -18.77
CA PHE A 14 -3.50 -11.59 -18.32
C PHE A 14 -2.98 -13.01 -18.10
N ASP A 15 -3.87 -13.93 -17.76
CA ASP A 15 -3.55 -15.35 -17.53
C ASP A 15 -3.56 -16.19 -18.83
N ASP A 16 -4.03 -15.60 -19.94
CA ASP A 16 -4.12 -16.26 -21.23
C ASP A 16 -2.97 -15.83 -22.18
N PRO A 17 -2.08 -16.76 -22.60
CA PRO A 17 -0.96 -16.45 -23.48
C PRO A 17 -1.33 -15.81 -24.83
N GLU A 18 -2.55 -16.05 -25.34
CA GLU A 18 -3.03 -15.53 -26.62
C GLU A 18 -3.77 -14.19 -26.48
N ARG A 19 -4.28 -13.87 -25.28
CA ARG A 19 -5.06 -12.66 -24.99
C ARG A 19 -4.37 -11.67 -24.06
N ARG A 20 -3.19 -11.97 -23.52
CA ARG A 20 -2.50 -11.05 -22.60
C ARG A 20 -2.01 -9.77 -23.28
N PRO A 21 -1.87 -8.66 -22.51
CA PRO A 21 -1.26 -7.45 -23.03
C PRO A 21 0.14 -7.71 -23.60
N PRO A 22 0.52 -7.07 -24.72
CA PRO A 22 1.79 -7.33 -25.40
C PRO A 22 3.01 -6.90 -24.58
N ASP A 23 2.84 -6.00 -23.62
CA ASP A 23 3.90 -5.52 -22.73
C ASP A 23 3.97 -6.28 -21.40
N LEU A 24 3.13 -7.32 -21.19
CA LEU A 24 3.17 -8.15 -19.99
C LEU A 24 4.52 -8.86 -19.90
N LYS A 25 5.32 -8.47 -18.90
CA LYS A 25 6.66 -9.02 -18.66
C LYS A 25 6.93 -9.16 -17.18
N THR A 26 7.78 -10.11 -16.81
CA THR A 26 8.27 -10.23 -15.42
C THR A 26 8.98 -8.95 -15.02
N ALA A 27 8.51 -8.33 -13.95
CA ALA A 27 9.14 -7.16 -13.36
C ALA A 27 9.71 -7.53 -11.98
N PRO A 28 11.04 -7.53 -11.79
CA PRO A 28 11.67 -7.89 -10.53
C PRO A 28 11.12 -7.12 -9.33
N ALA A 29 10.83 -5.84 -9.50
CA ALA A 29 10.26 -5.00 -8.45
C ALA A 29 8.86 -5.42 -7.98
N TYR A 30 8.14 -6.19 -8.80
CA TYR A 30 6.79 -6.68 -8.51
C TYR A 30 6.75 -8.16 -8.14
N GLY A 31 7.87 -8.89 -8.32
CA GLY A 31 7.94 -10.33 -8.07
C GLY A 31 7.11 -11.20 -9.03
N GLN A 32 6.47 -10.61 -10.04
CA GLN A 32 5.57 -11.30 -10.97
C GLN A 32 5.49 -10.59 -12.33
N PRO A 33 4.84 -11.20 -13.35
CA PRO A 33 4.50 -10.52 -14.59
C PRO A 33 3.51 -9.37 -14.37
N VAL A 34 3.85 -8.18 -14.88
CA VAL A 34 2.96 -7.01 -14.88
C VAL A 34 3.01 -6.28 -16.22
N SER A 35 1.92 -5.61 -16.57
CA SER A 35 1.82 -4.63 -17.65
C SER A 35 1.91 -3.23 -17.06
N LEU A 36 2.98 -2.50 -17.40
CA LEU A 36 3.16 -1.11 -16.97
C LEU A 36 2.49 -0.13 -17.94
N GLY A 37 2.17 -0.61 -19.14
CA GLY A 37 1.41 0.11 -20.16
C GLY A 37 -0.09 0.10 -19.91
N ASN A 38 -0.64 -1.01 -19.40
CA ASN A 38 -2.08 -1.24 -19.33
C ASN A 38 -2.55 -1.57 -17.90
N PRO A 39 -3.68 -1.02 -17.44
CA PRO A 39 -4.33 -1.47 -16.22
C PRO A 39 -5.07 -2.81 -16.45
N VAL A 40 -5.47 -3.45 -15.36
CA VAL A 40 -6.36 -4.61 -15.36
C VAL A 40 -7.73 -4.24 -14.78
N PHE A 41 -8.79 -4.75 -15.40
CA PHE A 41 -10.16 -4.69 -14.87
C PHE A 41 -10.56 -6.03 -14.25
N VAL A 42 -11.19 -5.98 -13.07
CA VAL A 42 -11.62 -7.16 -12.32
C VAL A 42 -13.02 -6.93 -11.80
N THR A 43 -13.90 -7.91 -11.96
CA THR A 43 -15.28 -7.90 -11.47
C THR A 43 -15.49 -9.02 -10.48
N SER A 44 -16.29 -8.77 -9.43
CA SER A 44 -16.61 -9.77 -8.41
C SER A 44 -17.55 -10.87 -8.90
N ASP A 45 -18.24 -10.67 -10.03
CA ASP A 45 -19.13 -11.64 -10.65
C ASP A 45 -18.54 -12.30 -11.91
N GLY A 46 -17.28 -12.00 -12.25
CA GLY A 46 -16.61 -12.50 -13.45
C GLY A 46 -17.13 -11.92 -14.77
N SER A 47 -18.03 -10.94 -14.73
CA SER A 47 -18.52 -10.25 -15.93
C SER A 47 -17.44 -9.42 -16.61
N ARG A 48 -17.64 -9.08 -17.89
CA ARG A 48 -16.79 -8.14 -18.64
C ARG A 48 -17.53 -6.80 -18.82
N PRO A 49 -17.26 -5.78 -17.98
CA PRO A 49 -18.02 -4.53 -17.96
C PRO A 49 -17.49 -3.55 -19.02
N GLU A 50 -17.59 -3.94 -20.28
CA GLU A 50 -16.88 -3.30 -21.41
C GLU A 50 -17.12 -1.78 -21.52
N GLU A 51 -18.38 -1.33 -21.36
CA GLU A 51 -18.73 0.09 -21.45
C GLU A 51 -18.12 0.91 -20.31
N LEU A 52 -18.32 0.45 -19.07
CA LEU A 52 -17.82 1.11 -17.87
C LEU A 52 -16.29 1.08 -17.80
N ALA A 53 -15.67 -0.02 -18.22
CA ALA A 53 -14.23 -0.15 -18.32
C ALA A 53 -13.64 0.86 -19.32
N ARG A 54 -14.30 1.09 -20.47
CA ARG A 54 -13.88 2.13 -21.43
C ARG A 54 -13.99 3.54 -20.84
N THR A 55 -15.00 3.80 -20.01
CA THR A 55 -15.12 5.09 -19.31
C THR A 55 -13.98 5.32 -18.33
N LEU A 56 -13.52 4.28 -17.62
CA LEU A 56 -12.45 4.41 -16.63
C LEU A 56 -11.04 4.29 -17.21
N LEU A 57 -10.86 3.63 -18.36
CA LEU A 57 -9.55 3.41 -19.00
C LEU A 57 -8.68 4.68 -19.07
N PRO A 58 -9.20 5.87 -19.43
CA PRO A 58 -8.48 7.14 -19.35
C PRO A 58 -7.69 7.39 -18.06
N LEU A 59 -8.20 6.94 -16.91
CA LEU A 59 -7.55 7.11 -15.59
C LEU A 59 -6.22 6.36 -15.49
N GLY A 60 -5.97 5.35 -16.33
CA GLY A 60 -4.71 4.60 -16.35
C GLY A 60 -3.51 5.51 -16.60
N ALA A 61 -3.67 6.58 -17.38
CA ALA A 61 -2.63 7.58 -17.57
C ALA A 61 -2.33 8.36 -16.27
N ALA A 62 -3.36 8.68 -15.49
CA ALA A 62 -3.21 9.34 -14.20
C ALA A 62 -2.53 8.41 -13.17
N PHE A 63 -2.92 7.13 -13.15
CA PHE A 63 -2.31 6.13 -12.25
C PHE A 63 -0.82 5.98 -12.55
N ARG A 64 -0.47 5.68 -13.80
CA ARG A 64 0.93 5.60 -14.24
C ARG A 64 1.71 6.88 -13.92
N SER A 65 1.09 8.04 -14.12
CA SER A 65 1.74 9.32 -13.81
C SER A 65 1.95 9.54 -12.31
N ALA A 66 1.02 9.10 -11.46
CA ALA A 66 1.16 9.17 -10.01
C ALA A 66 2.31 8.28 -9.50
N ALA A 67 2.38 7.02 -9.96
CA ALA A 67 3.47 6.13 -9.58
C ALA A 67 4.85 6.68 -10.01
N ARG A 68 4.99 7.16 -11.25
CA ARG A 68 6.23 7.77 -11.75
C ARG A 68 6.67 8.99 -10.94
N ARG A 69 5.72 9.79 -10.46
CA ARG A 69 6.00 10.97 -9.63
C ARG A 69 6.27 10.63 -8.16
N SER A 70 5.90 9.44 -7.71
CA SER A 70 6.19 9.01 -6.33
C SER A 70 7.67 8.70 -6.11
N VAL A 71 8.42 8.43 -7.18
CA VAL A 71 9.88 8.28 -7.12
C VAL A 71 10.53 9.64 -6.91
N HIS A 72 11.39 9.74 -5.89
CA HIS A 72 12.11 10.96 -5.57
C HIS A 72 13.03 11.42 -6.71
N GLY A 73 13.06 12.73 -6.97
CA GLY A 73 13.90 13.32 -8.01
C GLY A 73 13.22 13.36 -9.37
N LYS A 74 13.83 12.72 -10.39
CA LYS A 74 13.28 12.74 -11.75
C LYS A 74 12.19 11.66 -11.89
N PRO A 75 11.07 11.93 -12.59
CA PRO A 75 10.05 10.91 -12.81
C PRO A 75 10.64 9.67 -13.48
N ALA A 76 10.48 8.52 -12.81
CA ALA A 76 11.01 7.24 -13.28
C ALA A 76 10.52 6.90 -14.69
N THR A 77 11.35 6.22 -15.48
CA THR A 77 10.91 5.59 -16.73
C THR A 77 10.12 4.31 -16.45
N ILE A 78 9.50 3.73 -17.47
CA ILE A 78 8.80 2.44 -17.31
C ILE A 78 9.78 1.31 -16.96
N ASP A 79 11.00 1.34 -17.51
CA ASP A 79 12.00 0.32 -17.19
C ASP A 79 12.57 0.49 -15.78
N ASP A 80 12.69 1.73 -15.28
CA ASP A 80 13.03 1.98 -13.88
C ASP A 80 11.97 1.39 -12.95
N LEU A 81 10.69 1.64 -13.24
CA LEU A 81 9.59 1.07 -12.46
C LEU A 81 9.58 -0.46 -12.47
N ALA A 82 9.91 -1.09 -13.61
CA ALA A 82 9.97 -2.56 -13.68
C ALA A 82 11.10 -3.14 -12.82
N ARG A 83 12.24 -2.44 -12.75
CA ARG A 83 13.48 -2.93 -12.13
C ARG A 83 13.58 -2.56 -10.64
N GLU A 84 13.23 -1.33 -10.29
CA GLU A 84 13.41 -0.75 -8.96
C GLU A 84 12.09 -0.55 -8.21
N GLY A 85 10.96 -0.49 -8.94
CA GLY A 85 9.65 -0.20 -8.36
C GLY A 85 9.43 1.28 -8.13
N ALA A 86 8.37 1.59 -7.40
CA ALA A 86 8.06 2.94 -6.93
C ALA A 86 7.49 2.87 -5.52
N PRO A 87 7.61 3.95 -4.72
CA PRO A 87 6.96 4.02 -3.40
C PRO A 87 5.46 3.73 -3.46
N ILE A 88 4.78 4.17 -4.54
CA ILE A 88 3.43 3.71 -4.88
C ILE A 88 3.55 2.52 -5.83
N ALA A 89 3.38 1.30 -5.30
CA ALA A 89 3.47 0.08 -6.08
C ALA A 89 2.16 -0.26 -6.79
N TRP A 90 1.02 -0.10 -6.10
CA TRP A 90 -0.29 -0.40 -6.67
C TRP A 90 -1.23 0.79 -6.55
N ILE A 91 -1.98 1.07 -7.62
CA ILE A 91 -3.03 2.09 -7.65
C ILE A 91 -4.30 1.42 -8.13
N SER A 92 -5.39 1.57 -7.37
CA SER A 92 -6.64 0.89 -7.65
C SER A 92 -7.84 1.82 -7.47
N LEU A 93 -8.90 1.56 -8.23
CA LEU A 93 -10.23 2.13 -8.05
C LEU A 93 -11.21 0.98 -8.06
N ALA A 94 -12.05 0.83 -7.03
CA ALA A 94 -13.17 -0.10 -7.06
C ALA A 94 -14.48 0.63 -6.83
N LEU A 95 -15.48 0.26 -7.60
CA LEU A 95 -16.82 0.81 -7.53
C LEU A 95 -17.71 -0.02 -6.60
N VAL A 96 -18.82 0.55 -6.17
CA VAL A 96 -19.80 -0.14 -5.32
C VAL A 96 -20.45 -1.35 -6.00
N ASP A 97 -20.48 -1.37 -7.33
CA ASP A 97 -21.02 -2.47 -8.13
C ASP A 97 -20.10 -3.72 -8.17
N GLY A 98 -18.86 -3.60 -7.70
CA GLY A 98 -17.88 -4.69 -7.67
C GLY A 98 -16.89 -4.70 -8.83
N MET A 99 -16.99 -3.77 -9.78
CA MET A 99 -15.93 -3.56 -10.76
C MET A 99 -14.76 -2.82 -10.12
N SER A 100 -13.54 -3.25 -10.43
CA SER A 100 -12.32 -2.58 -10.06
C SER A 100 -11.34 -2.46 -11.23
N MET A 101 -10.50 -1.43 -11.15
CA MET A 101 -9.39 -1.16 -12.04
C MET A 101 -8.12 -1.09 -11.20
N SER A 102 -7.07 -1.79 -11.60
CA SER A 102 -5.77 -1.76 -10.92
C SER A 102 -4.63 -1.48 -11.90
N TRP A 103 -3.65 -0.71 -11.44
CA TRP A 103 -2.40 -0.47 -12.16
C TRP A 103 -1.21 -0.69 -11.21
N PRO A 104 -0.09 -1.30 -11.66
CA PRO A 104 0.09 -1.96 -12.96
C PRO A 104 -0.92 -3.10 -13.20
N GLY A 105 -1.22 -3.39 -14.47
CA GLY A 105 -2.06 -4.52 -14.81
C GLY A 105 -1.34 -5.83 -14.51
N HIS A 106 -2.04 -6.82 -13.96
CA HIS A 106 -1.48 -8.14 -13.68
C HIS A 106 -2.57 -9.21 -13.73
N GLY A 107 -2.19 -10.48 -13.71
CA GLY A 107 -3.09 -11.64 -13.61
C GLY A 107 -3.18 -12.17 -12.19
N ASP A 108 -3.37 -13.49 -12.06
CA ASP A 108 -3.35 -14.22 -10.78
C ASP A 108 -4.41 -13.77 -9.75
N PHE A 109 -5.53 -13.21 -10.20
CA PHE A 109 -6.69 -12.95 -9.34
C PHE A 109 -7.45 -14.26 -9.09
N SER A 110 -7.81 -14.55 -7.83
CA SER A 110 -8.72 -15.66 -7.55
C SER A 110 -10.10 -15.40 -8.11
N GLU A 111 -10.84 -16.45 -8.49
CA GLU A 111 -12.25 -16.34 -8.91
C GLU A 111 -13.14 -15.69 -7.83
N ALA A 112 -12.78 -15.82 -6.55
CA ALA A 112 -13.51 -15.21 -5.44
C ALA A 112 -13.06 -13.77 -5.11
N TYR A 113 -12.22 -13.14 -5.94
CA TYR A 113 -11.68 -11.82 -5.65
C TYR A 113 -12.79 -10.76 -5.71
N ASP A 114 -13.02 -10.06 -4.59
CA ASP A 114 -13.88 -8.89 -4.53
C ASP A 114 -13.12 -7.74 -3.86
N ALA A 115 -12.86 -6.69 -4.64
CA ALA A 115 -12.18 -5.48 -4.17
C ALA A 115 -12.87 -4.85 -2.95
N ARG A 116 -14.20 -4.97 -2.84
CA ARG A 116 -15.01 -4.37 -1.77
C ARG A 116 -14.79 -5.02 -0.41
N GLN A 117 -14.26 -6.25 -0.40
CA GLN A 117 -13.93 -6.99 0.82
C GLN A 117 -12.49 -6.72 1.28
N ARG A 118 -11.68 -6.03 0.46
CA ARG A 118 -10.25 -5.84 0.76
C ARG A 118 -10.06 -4.74 1.82
N PRO A 119 -9.04 -4.85 2.68
CA PRO A 119 -8.76 -3.84 3.71
C PRO A 119 -8.63 -2.41 3.17
N TRP A 120 -8.06 -2.27 1.96
CA TRP A 120 -7.91 -0.96 1.32
C TRP A 120 -9.24 -0.33 0.91
N TYR A 121 -10.28 -1.12 0.65
CA TYR A 121 -11.61 -0.61 0.33
C TYR A 121 -12.36 -0.27 1.62
N THR A 122 -12.47 -1.24 2.53
CA THR A 122 -13.28 -1.14 3.74
C THR A 122 -12.83 -0.02 4.68
N VAL A 123 -11.52 0.26 4.74
CA VAL A 123 -10.99 1.35 5.57
C VAL A 123 -11.52 2.73 5.16
N ALA A 124 -11.93 2.92 3.90
CA ALA A 124 -12.30 4.23 3.36
C ALA A 124 -13.81 4.43 3.12
N VAL A 125 -14.63 3.37 3.21
CA VAL A 125 -16.08 3.42 2.93
C VAL A 125 -16.78 4.51 3.74
N ASP A 126 -16.48 4.60 5.03
CA ASP A 126 -17.08 5.56 5.96
C ASP A 126 -16.18 6.77 6.25
N ALA A 127 -15.03 6.86 5.58
CA ALA A 127 -14.13 7.99 5.77
C ALA A 127 -14.73 9.28 5.16
N THR A 128 -14.33 10.42 5.71
CA THR A 128 -14.68 11.75 5.22
C THR A 128 -13.65 12.30 4.22
N GLY A 129 -12.52 11.61 4.07
CA GLY A 129 -11.42 11.97 3.18
C GLY A 129 -10.38 10.84 3.09
N PRO A 130 -9.17 11.13 2.60
CA PRO A 130 -8.09 10.16 2.53
C PRO A 130 -7.74 9.60 3.92
N VAL A 131 -7.54 8.29 4.01
CA VAL A 131 -7.19 7.57 5.23
C VAL A 131 -6.18 6.48 4.91
N CYS A 132 -5.15 6.32 5.73
CA CYS A 132 -4.26 5.17 5.65
C CYS A 132 -4.64 4.13 6.71
N GLY A 133 -4.76 2.88 6.30
CA GLY A 133 -5.19 1.77 7.14
C GLY A 133 -4.04 1.01 7.80
N ALA A 134 -4.41 -0.06 8.50
CA ALA A 134 -3.45 -1.05 8.99
C ALA A 134 -2.78 -1.82 7.81
N PRO A 135 -1.57 -2.36 8.01
CA PRO A 135 -0.92 -3.21 7.03
C PRO A 135 -1.79 -4.41 6.68
N TYR A 136 -1.67 -4.88 5.44
CA TYR A 136 -2.23 -6.16 5.05
C TYR A 136 -1.32 -6.84 4.04
N VAL A 137 -1.53 -8.14 3.87
CA VAL A 137 -0.73 -8.95 2.96
C VAL A 137 -1.12 -8.66 1.52
N ASP A 138 -0.12 -8.40 0.70
CA ASP A 138 -0.29 -8.32 -0.74
C ASP A 138 -0.56 -9.71 -1.32
N SER A 139 -1.76 -9.93 -1.83
CA SER A 139 -2.09 -11.15 -2.58
C SER A 139 -1.22 -11.31 -3.83
N SER A 140 -0.67 -10.19 -4.32
CA SER A 140 0.21 -10.11 -5.48
C SER A 140 1.70 -10.34 -5.17
N GLY A 141 2.08 -10.54 -3.90
CA GLY A 141 3.42 -11.03 -3.52
C GLY A 141 4.45 -9.98 -3.10
N LEU A 142 4.10 -8.70 -2.96
CA LEU A 142 5.03 -7.65 -2.47
C LEU A 142 5.27 -7.65 -0.95
N GLY A 143 4.70 -8.59 -0.21
CA GLY A 143 4.78 -8.61 1.26
C GLY A 143 3.69 -7.77 1.90
N LEU A 144 4.05 -6.88 2.83
CA LEU A 144 3.08 -5.99 3.49
C LEU A 144 2.86 -4.71 2.69
N LEU A 145 1.59 -4.32 2.59
CA LEU A 145 1.19 -3.06 1.99
C LEU A 145 0.55 -2.15 3.03
N LEU A 146 0.91 -0.87 2.96
CA LEU A 146 0.18 0.22 3.57
C LEU A 146 -0.88 0.71 2.58
N PRO A 147 -2.18 0.48 2.82
CA PRO A 147 -3.23 1.09 2.01
C PRO A 147 -3.45 2.53 2.45
N CYS A 148 -3.40 3.46 1.50
CA CYS A 148 -3.91 4.82 1.65
C CYS A 148 -5.03 5.03 0.65
N SER A 149 -6.24 5.20 1.17
CA SER A 149 -7.47 5.11 0.40
C SER A 149 -8.35 6.33 0.61
N SER A 150 -9.14 6.68 -0.40
CA SER A 150 -10.11 7.77 -0.32
C SER A 150 -11.44 7.30 -0.90
N PRO A 151 -12.57 7.59 -0.23
CA PRO A 151 -13.87 7.38 -0.83
C PRO A 151 -14.04 8.30 -2.04
N VAL A 152 -14.63 7.77 -3.10
CA VAL A 152 -15.10 8.52 -4.26
C VAL A 152 -16.61 8.65 -4.09
N ARG A 153 -17.07 9.89 -3.91
CA ARG A 153 -18.48 10.18 -3.66
C ARG A 153 -19.06 11.01 -4.78
N ASP A 154 -20.33 10.81 -5.04
CA ASP A 154 -21.12 11.66 -5.91
C ASP A 154 -21.18 13.08 -5.30
N PRO A 155 -20.84 14.14 -6.07
CA PRO A 155 -20.72 15.49 -5.52
C PRO A 155 -22.06 16.11 -5.12
N GLU A 156 -23.18 15.61 -5.65
CA GLU A 156 -24.51 16.16 -5.38
C GLU A 156 -25.20 15.45 -4.22
N SER A 157 -25.19 14.12 -4.24
CA SER A 157 -25.88 13.27 -3.27
C SER A 157 -25.00 12.81 -2.11
N ALA A 158 -23.67 12.99 -2.20
CA ALA A 158 -22.67 12.43 -1.30
C ALA A 158 -22.67 10.89 -1.21
N ALA A 159 -23.42 10.21 -2.09
CA ALA A 159 -23.46 8.75 -2.16
C ALA A 159 -22.08 8.18 -2.53
N LEU A 160 -21.72 7.04 -1.94
CA LEU A 160 -20.48 6.35 -2.28
C LEU A 160 -20.58 5.78 -3.70
N LEU A 161 -19.67 6.17 -4.57
CA LEU A 161 -19.50 5.60 -5.91
C LEU A 161 -18.44 4.49 -5.92
N GLY A 162 -17.43 4.62 -5.05
CA GLY A 162 -16.33 3.67 -4.95
C GLY A 162 -15.23 4.13 -4.01
N VAL A 163 -14.09 3.46 -4.05
CA VAL A 163 -12.87 3.80 -3.29
C VAL A 163 -11.68 3.79 -4.24
N ALA A 164 -10.90 4.87 -4.22
CA ALA A 164 -9.59 4.93 -4.85
C ALA A 164 -8.50 4.67 -3.80
N SER A 165 -7.45 3.94 -4.16
CA SER A 165 -6.39 3.56 -3.23
C SER A 165 -5.02 3.56 -3.90
N VAL A 166 -4.02 3.99 -3.14
CA VAL A 166 -2.61 3.76 -3.42
C VAL A 166 -2.06 2.85 -2.34
N LYS A 167 -1.19 1.91 -2.70
CA LYS A 167 -0.63 0.94 -1.76
C LYS A 167 0.89 1.01 -1.82
N LEU A 168 1.49 1.21 -0.66
CA LEU A 168 2.93 1.37 -0.49
C LEU A 168 3.52 0.11 0.13
N PRO A 169 4.56 -0.52 -0.46
CA PRO A 169 5.25 -1.62 0.17
C PRO A 169 5.97 -1.18 1.45
N PHE A 170 5.76 -1.90 2.55
CA PHE A 170 6.43 -1.57 3.80
C PHE A 170 7.95 -1.75 3.73
N ASP A 171 8.48 -2.67 2.92
CA ASP A 171 9.93 -2.81 2.73
C ASP A 171 10.58 -1.48 2.28
N GLY A 172 9.90 -0.69 1.45
CA GLY A 172 10.36 0.64 1.05
C GLY A 172 10.22 1.67 2.17
N ILE A 173 9.08 1.70 2.87
CA ILE A 173 8.85 2.58 4.03
C ILE A 173 9.91 2.33 5.11
N ILE A 174 10.20 1.06 5.41
CA ILE A 174 11.15 0.67 6.44
C ILE A 174 12.56 1.08 6.01
N GLY A 175 12.98 0.69 4.81
CA GLY A 175 14.31 1.01 4.29
C GLY A 175 14.60 2.51 4.19
N ASP A 176 13.63 3.30 3.76
CA ASP A 176 13.81 4.74 3.51
C ASP A 176 13.62 5.61 4.77
N LEU A 177 12.74 5.20 5.70
CA LEU A 177 12.30 6.06 6.81
C LEU A 177 12.61 5.50 8.19
N LEU A 178 12.63 4.17 8.36
CA LEU A 178 12.69 3.52 9.68
C LEU A 178 14.06 2.90 9.98
N ALA A 179 14.88 2.64 8.97
CA ALA A 179 16.19 2.03 9.14
C ALA A 179 17.23 3.07 9.61
N TRP A 180 17.60 2.99 10.88
CA TRP A 180 18.65 3.82 11.49
C TRP A 180 19.67 2.94 12.20
N GLU A 181 20.96 3.20 11.99
CA GLU A 181 22.01 2.45 12.70
C GLU A 181 21.96 2.76 14.21
N GLY A 182 21.97 1.72 15.04
CA GLY A 182 21.95 1.86 16.50
C GLY A 182 20.61 2.29 17.11
N ALA A 183 19.53 2.32 16.32
CA ALA A 183 18.19 2.64 16.80
C ALA A 183 17.14 1.69 16.21
N ARG A 184 16.07 1.48 16.96
CA ARG A 184 14.83 0.92 16.44
C ARG A 184 13.84 2.04 16.24
N SER A 185 13.00 1.90 15.22
CA SER A 185 11.94 2.86 15.01
C SER A 185 10.65 2.17 14.62
N ALA A 186 9.53 2.88 14.84
CA ALA A 186 8.20 2.39 14.53
C ALA A 186 7.27 3.52 14.14
N LEU A 187 6.26 3.18 13.34
CA LEU A 187 5.09 4.00 13.12
C LEU A 187 3.95 3.48 13.99
N LEU A 188 3.38 4.37 14.80
CA LEU A 188 2.20 4.10 15.59
C LEU A 188 0.98 4.80 14.99
N ASP A 189 -0.17 4.14 15.01
CA ASP A 189 -1.43 4.79 14.66
C ASP A 189 -1.90 5.75 15.77
N GLY A 190 -3.02 6.44 15.53
CA GLY A 190 -3.61 7.38 16.49
C GLY A 190 -4.16 6.74 17.78
N GLN A 191 -4.00 5.42 17.98
CA GLN A 191 -4.32 4.69 19.20
C GLN A 191 -3.05 4.15 19.89
N GLY A 192 -1.86 4.51 19.39
CA GLY A 192 -0.59 4.03 19.91
C GLY A 192 -0.31 2.55 19.60
N ARG A 193 -0.92 2.00 18.55
CA ARG A 193 -0.65 0.63 18.09
C ARG A 193 0.42 0.63 17.01
N VAL A 194 1.30 -0.37 17.03
CA VAL A 194 2.40 -0.51 16.07
C VAL A 194 1.85 -0.88 14.71
N VAL A 195 1.92 0.04 13.76
CA VAL A 195 1.61 -0.19 12.34
C VAL A 195 2.74 -0.97 11.69
N VAL A 196 3.97 -0.51 11.89
CA VAL A 196 5.18 -1.15 11.36
C VAL A 196 6.38 -0.71 12.19
N SER A 197 7.40 -1.56 12.27
CA SER A 197 8.67 -1.28 12.90
C SER A 197 9.83 -1.53 11.93
N SER A 198 11.01 -1.01 12.28
CA SER A 198 12.26 -1.31 11.60
C SER A 198 12.62 -2.80 11.63
N GLU A 199 12.07 -3.56 12.58
CA GLU A 199 12.30 -5.01 12.71
C GLU A 199 11.44 -5.84 11.75
N ASP A 200 10.43 -5.24 11.11
CA ASP A 200 9.58 -5.90 10.12
C ASP A 200 10.23 -5.94 8.72
N GLN A 201 11.50 -5.51 8.59
CA GLN A 201 12.21 -5.49 7.31
C GLN A 201 12.29 -6.89 6.71
N GLY A 202 11.89 -7.00 5.44
CA GLY A 202 11.93 -8.28 4.74
C GLY A 202 10.91 -9.28 5.30
N TRP A 203 9.88 -8.80 5.98
CA TRP A 203 8.77 -9.64 6.40
C TRP A 203 8.19 -10.38 5.19
N ARG A 204 8.02 -11.69 5.35
CA ARG A 204 7.40 -12.58 4.37
C ARG A 204 6.45 -13.50 5.13
N ARG A 205 5.14 -13.38 4.90
CA ARG A 205 4.20 -14.46 5.21
C ARG A 205 4.23 -15.46 4.08
N GLY A 206 4.27 -16.75 4.41
CA GLY A 206 4.18 -17.82 3.41
C GLY A 206 2.83 -17.83 2.69
N GLU A 207 2.86 -18.26 1.42
CA GLU A 207 1.79 -18.38 0.41
C GLU A 207 0.85 -17.17 0.20
N LYS A 208 0.32 -17.06 -1.03
CA LYS A 208 -0.63 -16.03 -1.48
C LYS A 208 -1.95 -16.13 -0.69
N VAL A 209 -1.97 -15.66 0.55
CA VAL A 209 -3.19 -15.67 1.36
C VAL A 209 -4.10 -14.55 0.87
N LEU A 210 -5.23 -14.92 0.26
CA LEU A 210 -6.39 -14.03 0.14
C LEU A 210 -6.99 -13.84 1.54
N ASP A 211 -6.32 -13.02 2.34
CA ASP A 211 -6.82 -12.57 3.63
C ASP A 211 -7.55 -11.25 3.38
N ASN A 212 -8.86 -11.21 3.65
CA ASN A 212 -9.66 -9.98 3.58
C ASN A 212 -9.49 -9.12 4.83
N GLU A 213 -8.53 -9.47 5.69
CA GLU A 213 -8.27 -8.80 6.95
C GLU A 213 -6.96 -8.00 6.90
N ALA A 214 -6.98 -6.84 7.55
CA ALA A 214 -5.75 -6.16 7.91
C ALA A 214 -5.10 -6.88 9.10
N LEU A 215 -3.78 -6.74 9.23
CA LEU A 215 -3.07 -7.30 10.36
C LEU A 215 -3.52 -6.63 11.67
N PRO A 216 -3.69 -7.41 12.75
CA PRO A 216 -3.93 -6.85 14.07
C PRO A 216 -2.70 -6.05 14.51
N LEU A 217 -2.94 -4.85 15.05
CA LEU A 217 -1.87 -3.96 15.51
C LEU A 217 -1.70 -4.12 17.04
N PRO A 218 -0.54 -4.58 17.54
CA PRO A 218 -0.29 -4.63 18.97
C PRO A 218 -0.09 -3.20 19.52
N ALA A 219 -0.46 -2.97 20.78
CA ALA A 219 -0.15 -1.71 21.45
C ALA A 219 1.38 -1.55 21.62
N TYR A 220 1.89 -0.32 21.52
CA TYR A 220 3.27 -0.02 21.86
C TYR A 220 3.51 -0.31 23.36
N PRO A 221 4.66 -0.92 23.74
CA PRO A 221 4.84 -1.42 25.10
C PRO A 221 4.92 -0.33 26.18
N VAL A 222 5.24 0.91 25.81
CA VAL A 222 5.44 2.03 26.76
C VAL A 222 4.19 2.89 26.85
N ALA A 223 3.51 2.85 28.00
CA ALA A 223 2.21 3.48 28.19
C ALA A 223 2.20 5.01 27.98
N SER A 224 3.27 5.72 28.36
CA SER A 224 3.39 7.16 28.11
C SER A 224 3.48 7.49 26.63
N ILE A 225 4.15 6.65 25.83
CA ILE A 225 4.22 6.78 24.37
C ILE A 225 2.84 6.51 23.74
N VAL A 226 2.10 5.51 24.22
CA VAL A 226 0.72 5.24 23.77
C VAL A 226 -0.19 6.44 24.07
N ALA A 227 -0.07 7.01 25.27
CA ALA A 227 -0.83 8.20 25.65
C ALA A 227 -0.44 9.42 24.79
N ALA A 228 0.84 9.58 24.46
CA ALA A 228 1.33 10.63 23.58
C ALA A 228 0.79 10.50 22.15
N ALA A 229 0.82 9.29 21.59
CA ALA A 229 0.28 9.00 20.27
C ALA A 229 -1.23 9.26 20.20
N THR A 230 -1.97 8.82 21.21
CA THR A 230 -3.42 9.07 21.33
C THR A 230 -3.75 10.56 21.48
N GLY A 231 -2.91 11.29 22.22
CA GLY A 231 -3.01 12.74 22.38
C GLY A 231 -2.41 13.54 21.22
N HIS A 232 -1.90 12.87 20.18
CA HIS A 232 -1.20 13.45 19.03
C HIS A 232 -0.14 14.50 19.43
N ARG A 233 0.70 14.17 20.41
CA ARG A 233 1.74 15.05 20.95
C ARG A 233 3.12 14.38 20.90
N GLY A 234 4.17 15.20 20.93
CA GLY A 234 5.52 14.71 21.12
C GLY A 234 5.77 14.29 22.57
N GLU A 235 6.64 13.30 22.76
CA GLU A 235 7.04 12.80 24.07
C GLU A 235 8.49 12.30 24.01
N VAL A 236 9.23 12.51 25.10
CA VAL A 236 10.56 11.92 25.30
C VAL A 236 10.53 11.25 26.66
N VAL A 237 10.88 9.96 26.70
CA VAL A 237 10.86 9.16 27.93
C VAL A 237 12.11 8.29 27.99
N GLU A 238 12.63 8.08 29.18
CA GLU A 238 13.63 7.06 29.45
C GLU A 238 12.92 5.84 30.06
N ASP A 239 13.05 4.69 29.42
CA ASP A 239 12.42 3.44 29.85
C ASP A 239 13.46 2.30 29.85
N HIS A 240 13.68 1.69 31.01
CA HIS A 240 14.71 0.65 31.19
C HIS A 240 16.12 1.04 30.69
N GLY A 241 16.50 2.31 30.85
CA GLY A 241 17.81 2.83 30.42
C GLY A 241 17.92 3.06 28.91
N ARG A 242 16.80 3.07 28.19
CA ARG A 242 16.70 3.44 26.77
C ARG A 242 15.99 4.77 26.61
N LEU A 243 16.51 5.63 25.74
CA LEU A 243 15.86 6.87 25.36
C LEU A 243 14.86 6.61 24.23
N ILE A 244 13.61 6.99 24.46
CA ILE A 244 12.52 6.85 23.49
C ILE A 244 11.98 8.23 23.15
N VAL A 245 11.95 8.54 21.86
CA VAL A 245 11.44 9.80 21.31
C VAL A 245 10.24 9.50 20.42
N ALA A 246 9.09 10.10 20.75
CA ALA A 246 7.87 10.05 19.95
C ALA A 246 7.58 11.42 19.32
N HIS A 247 7.31 11.42 18.02
CA HIS A 247 7.02 12.62 17.25
C HIS A 247 5.73 12.45 16.42
N PRO A 248 4.71 13.31 16.60
CA PRO A 248 3.45 13.20 15.88
C PRO A 248 3.60 13.63 14.42
N LEU A 249 3.12 12.79 13.50
CA LEU A 249 3.04 13.05 12.07
C LEU A 249 1.74 13.78 11.74
N GLN A 250 1.86 15.04 11.32
CA GLN A 250 0.72 15.93 11.06
C GLN A 250 -0.26 15.42 9.99
N THR A 251 0.22 14.63 9.03
CA THR A 251 -0.56 14.24 7.85
C THR A 251 -1.48 13.03 8.08
N LEU A 252 -1.09 12.11 8.96
CA LEU A 252 -1.77 10.83 9.14
C LEU A 252 -2.43 10.66 10.52
N GLY A 253 -2.20 11.59 11.45
CA GLY A 253 -2.56 11.40 12.85
C GLY A 253 -1.73 10.31 13.54
N TRP A 254 -0.64 9.88 12.90
CA TRP A 254 0.26 8.82 13.38
C TRP A 254 1.41 9.40 14.18
N THR A 255 2.19 8.54 14.82
CA THR A 255 3.37 8.94 15.60
C THR A 255 4.57 8.14 15.15
N TYR A 256 5.66 8.83 14.84
CA TYR A 256 6.96 8.21 14.60
C TYR A 256 7.69 8.06 15.94
N VAL A 257 8.15 6.85 16.24
CA VAL A 257 8.87 6.54 17.48
C VAL A 257 10.26 6.06 17.13
N VAL A 258 11.26 6.56 17.85
CA VAL A 258 12.65 6.08 17.78
C VAL A 258 13.09 5.73 19.20
N GLU A 259 13.67 4.54 19.36
CA GLU A 259 14.33 4.12 20.59
C GLU A 259 15.79 3.75 20.29
N ASP A 260 16.71 4.11 21.18
CA ASP A 260 18.09 3.65 21.07
C ASP A 260 18.19 2.15 21.34
N VAL A 261 19.12 1.51 20.63
CA VAL A 261 19.53 0.14 20.93
C VAL A 261 20.84 0.24 21.71
N PRO A 262 20.91 -0.32 22.93
CA PRO A 262 22.17 -0.33 23.68
C PRO A 262 23.28 -0.93 22.81
N LEU A 263 24.37 -0.19 22.61
CA LEU A 263 25.57 -0.75 22.03
C LEU A 263 26.00 -1.90 22.94
N VAL A 264 25.90 -3.14 22.46
CA VAL A 264 26.53 -4.27 23.13
C VAL A 264 28.02 -3.95 23.13
N ALA A 265 28.55 -3.58 24.30
CA ALA A 265 29.99 -3.41 24.45
C ALA A 265 30.63 -4.73 24.01
N PRO A 266 31.62 -4.72 23.09
CA PRO A 266 32.29 -5.95 22.72
C PRO A 266 32.82 -6.60 24.00
N GLU A 267 32.51 -7.89 24.20
CA GLU A 267 33.09 -8.66 25.30
C GLU A 267 34.61 -8.54 25.18
N VAL A 268 35.20 -7.77 26.09
CA VAL A 268 36.65 -7.79 26.29
C VAL A 268 36.91 -9.10 27.03
N THR A 269 37.16 -10.17 26.26
CA THR A 269 37.63 -11.43 26.83
C THR A 269 39.03 -11.17 27.43
N PRO A 270 39.27 -11.53 28.71
CA PRO A 270 40.55 -11.27 29.39
C PRO A 270 41.72 -12.05 28.82
#